data_AF-A0A7X8SIS7-F1
#
_entry.id   AF-A0A7X8SIS7-F1
#
_cell.length_a   1.000
_cell.length_b   1.000
_cell.length_c   1.000
_cell.angle_alpha   90.00
_cell.angle_beta   90.00
_cell.angle_gamma   90.00
#
_symmetry.space_group_name_H-M   'P 1'
#
loop_
_entity.id
_entity.type
_entity.pdbx_description
1 polymer ?
#
loop_
_entity_poly.entity_id
_entity_poly.type
_entity_poly.pdbx_seq_one_letter_code
_entity_poly.pdbx_strand_id
1 'polypeptide(L)'
;MKKISLIVLALVSVSFFAFCQGKGDPKKREEAKKEINAYMKANVLPVMIEQRKELDKKLSSSEKKEIESLRARINTLKAQKENMPKRDRSQEPTEEQRKAFEAAKKEMRLIMTDAWAIVDNHEADFEALKEGNKENAEKWKADMKAIFDKYKPEGAEGKRGGKGGRHGKMGMMMDQNKAPMFLLMDPTKSVDELAAEMEQRQAGRQGHHRGGKRK
;
A
#
# COMPACT_ATOMS: atom_id res chain seq x y z
N MET A 1 -5.61 -28.57 -9.56
CA MET A 1 -5.23 -27.14 -9.52
C MET A 1 -4.72 -26.82 -8.13
N LYS A 2 -3.40 -26.77 -7.95
CA LYS A 2 -2.77 -26.51 -6.65
C LYS A 2 -2.89 -25.01 -6.38
N LYS A 3 -3.53 -24.65 -5.27
CA LYS A 3 -3.68 -23.25 -4.83
C LYS A 3 -2.31 -22.77 -4.38
N ILE A 4 -1.64 -21.97 -5.20
CA ILE A 4 -0.39 -21.31 -4.83
C ILE A 4 -0.78 -20.21 -3.84
N SER A 5 -0.49 -20.46 -2.57
CA SER A 5 -0.73 -19.51 -1.49
C SER A 5 0.21 -18.31 -1.67
N LEU A 6 -0.27 -17.28 -2.36
CA LEU A 6 0.06 -15.86 -2.16
C LEU A 6 0.42 -15.60 -0.69
N ILE A 7 1.37 -14.68 -0.44
CA ILE A 7 1.62 -13.91 0.79
C ILE A 7 3.06 -14.02 1.30
N VAL A 8 3.90 -13.01 1.00
CA VAL A 8 4.89 -12.45 1.95
C VAL A 8 4.90 -10.92 1.94
N LEU A 9 4.41 -10.26 0.88
CA LEU A 9 4.08 -8.82 0.91
C LEU A 9 2.94 -8.46 1.89
N ALA A 10 2.38 -9.43 2.62
CA ALA A 10 1.20 -9.26 3.47
C ALA A 10 1.45 -8.84 4.91
N LEU A 11 2.65 -8.98 5.46
CA LEU A 11 2.78 -8.84 6.90
C LEU A 11 2.83 -7.39 7.39
N VAL A 12 3.04 -6.44 6.48
CA VAL A 12 3.03 -5.00 6.79
C VAL A 12 1.69 -4.32 6.45
N SER A 13 0.70 -4.99 5.86
CA SER A 13 -0.49 -4.28 5.34
C SER A 13 -1.78 -4.44 6.17
N VAL A 14 -2.01 -5.58 6.85
CA VAL A 14 -3.35 -5.87 7.37
C VAL A 14 -3.55 -5.44 8.84
N SER A 15 -2.50 -5.44 9.67
CA SER A 15 -2.61 -5.01 11.08
C SER A 15 -2.45 -3.49 11.28
N PHE A 16 -1.99 -2.76 10.27
CA PHE A 16 -1.64 -1.34 10.33
C PHE A 16 -2.86 -0.39 10.33
N PHE A 17 -3.98 -0.80 9.72
CA PHE A 17 -5.13 0.09 9.53
C PHE A 17 -6.14 0.10 10.68
N ALA A 18 -6.24 -0.96 11.48
CA ALA A 18 -7.23 -1.03 12.56
C ALA A 18 -6.97 -0.03 13.70
N PHE A 19 -5.70 0.34 13.92
CA PHE A 19 -5.30 1.28 14.97
C PHE A 19 -5.40 2.75 14.56
N CYS A 20 -5.21 3.01 13.26
CA CYS A 20 -5.42 4.35 12.72
C CYS A 20 -6.90 4.79 12.75
N GLN A 21 -7.84 3.87 12.98
CA GLN A 21 -9.28 4.14 13.02
C GLN A 21 -9.90 4.11 14.43
N GLY A 22 -9.14 3.79 15.47
CA GLY A 22 -9.61 3.85 16.86
C GLY A 22 -9.71 5.28 17.40
N LYS A 23 -10.59 5.52 18.37
CA LYS A 23 -10.69 6.77 19.17
C LYS A 23 -9.50 6.92 20.15
N GLY A 24 -8.28 6.64 19.70
CA GLY A 24 -7.05 6.83 20.49
C GLY A 24 -6.48 8.24 20.34
N ASP A 25 -5.48 8.56 21.16
CA ASP A 25 -4.75 9.83 21.12
C ASP A 25 -4.17 10.08 19.72
N PRO A 26 -4.56 11.16 19.02
CA PRO A 26 -4.00 11.53 17.73
C PRO A 26 -2.47 11.65 17.74
N LYS A 27 -1.85 12.11 18.83
CA LYS A 27 -0.39 12.27 18.95
C LYS A 27 0.31 10.91 18.94
N LYS A 28 -0.12 9.98 19.78
CA LYS A 28 0.40 8.60 19.82
C LYS A 28 0.29 7.89 18.46
N ARG A 29 -0.79 8.15 17.72
CA ARG A 29 -0.95 7.61 16.36
C ARG A 29 0.03 8.22 15.36
N GLU A 30 0.30 9.53 15.42
CA GLU A 30 1.31 10.15 14.57
C GLU A 30 2.73 9.67 14.92
N GLU A 31 3.04 9.49 16.21
CA GLU A 31 4.30 8.93 16.67
C GLU A 31 4.49 7.49 16.19
N ALA A 32 3.46 6.64 16.32
CA ALA A 32 3.47 5.28 15.78
C ALA A 32 3.77 5.25 14.28
N LYS A 33 3.16 6.15 13.49
CA LYS A 33 3.43 6.24 12.04
C LYS A 33 4.86 6.62 11.74
N LYS A 34 5.40 7.62 12.45
CA LYS A 34 6.80 8.04 12.27
C LYS A 34 7.76 6.89 12.56
N GLU A 35 7.55 6.16 13.65
CA GLU A 35 8.39 5.00 14.01
C GLU A 35 8.26 3.87 12.99
N ILE A 36 7.05 3.57 12.53
CA ILE A 36 6.79 2.61 11.45
C ILE A 36 7.51 3.01 10.15
N ASN A 37 7.38 4.27 9.73
CA ASN A 37 7.99 4.74 8.47
C ASN A 37 9.52 4.71 8.58
N ALA A 38 10.07 5.13 9.72
CA ALA A 38 11.50 5.04 10.00
C ALA A 38 11.98 3.58 9.95
N TYR A 39 11.25 2.66 10.57
CA TYR A 39 11.58 1.23 10.53
C TYR A 39 11.52 0.69 9.09
N MET A 40 10.45 1.00 8.33
CA MET A 40 10.30 0.55 6.94
C MET A 40 11.47 1.05 6.08
N LYS A 41 11.82 2.31 6.24
CA LYS A 41 12.92 2.96 5.54
C LYS A 41 14.25 2.29 5.84
N ALA A 42 14.52 1.97 7.10
CA ALA A 42 15.80 1.39 7.52
C ALA A 42 15.92 -0.12 7.22
N ASN A 43 14.83 -0.88 7.33
CA ASN A 43 14.90 -2.35 7.36
C ASN A 43 14.22 -3.05 6.18
N VAL A 44 13.19 -2.44 5.59
CA VAL A 44 12.33 -3.12 4.61
C VAL A 44 12.62 -2.65 3.19
N LEU A 45 12.64 -1.33 2.97
CA LEU A 45 12.86 -0.76 1.63
C LEU A 45 14.18 -1.17 0.98
N PRO A 46 15.33 -1.21 1.68
CA PRO A 46 16.59 -1.62 1.06
C PRO A 46 16.51 -3.03 0.47
N VAL A 47 15.97 -3.98 1.27
CA VAL A 47 15.78 -5.37 0.83
C VAL A 47 14.80 -5.44 -0.33
N MET A 48 13.68 -4.71 -0.28
CA MET A 48 12.72 -4.68 -1.39
C MET A 48 13.33 -4.17 -2.70
N ILE A 49 14.18 -3.13 -2.64
CA ILE A 49 14.88 -2.58 -3.83
C ILE A 49 15.81 -3.64 -4.41
N GLU A 50 16.60 -4.31 -3.58
CA GLU A 50 17.51 -5.38 -4.01
C GLU A 50 16.74 -6.53 -4.68
N GLN A 51 15.67 -7.02 -4.04
CA GLN A 51 14.82 -8.05 -4.61
C GLN A 51 14.20 -7.63 -5.94
N ARG A 52 13.82 -6.35 -6.08
CA ARG A 52 13.26 -5.82 -7.32
C ARG A 52 14.32 -5.76 -8.41
N LYS A 53 15.56 -5.40 -8.09
CA LYS A 53 16.70 -5.44 -9.03
C LYS A 53 17.02 -6.85 -9.48
N GLU A 54 16.96 -7.84 -8.58
CA GLU A 54 17.13 -9.25 -8.97
C GLU A 54 16.02 -9.74 -9.90
N LEU A 55 14.77 -9.37 -9.64
CA LEU A 55 13.65 -9.66 -10.56
C LEU A 55 13.88 -9.01 -11.93
N ASP A 56 14.34 -7.75 -11.98
CA ASP A 56 14.63 -7.05 -13.25
C ASP A 56 15.66 -7.76 -14.12
N LYS A 57 16.60 -8.53 -13.54
CA LYS A 57 17.55 -9.30 -14.34
C LYS A 57 16.88 -10.43 -15.13
N LYS A 58 15.73 -10.91 -14.66
CA LYS A 58 14.98 -12.04 -15.24
C LYS A 58 13.91 -11.60 -16.24
N LEU A 59 13.47 -10.35 -16.17
CA LEU A 59 12.48 -9.80 -17.10
C LEU A 59 13.07 -9.60 -18.50
N SER A 60 12.27 -9.88 -19.52
CA SER A 60 12.61 -9.58 -20.91
C SER A 60 12.67 -8.07 -21.18
N SER A 61 13.33 -7.68 -22.26
CA SER A 61 13.36 -6.28 -22.71
C SER A 61 11.97 -5.73 -23.03
N SER A 62 11.03 -6.59 -23.46
CA SER A 62 9.64 -6.18 -23.74
C SER A 62 8.89 -5.89 -22.45
N GLU A 63 8.96 -6.79 -21.47
CA GLU A 63 8.29 -6.63 -20.17
C GLU A 63 8.81 -5.41 -19.40
N LYS A 64 10.12 -5.13 -19.48
CA LYS A 64 10.70 -3.91 -18.89
C LYS A 64 10.09 -2.64 -19.47
N LYS A 65 9.98 -2.54 -20.80
CA LYS A 65 9.34 -1.41 -21.48
C LYS A 65 7.86 -1.29 -21.11
N GLU A 66 7.17 -2.42 -20.98
CA GLU A 66 5.78 -2.43 -20.54
C GLU A 66 5.63 -1.90 -19.12
N ILE A 67 6.47 -2.36 -18.19
CA ILE A 67 6.48 -1.86 -16.80
C ILE A 67 6.75 -0.35 -16.74
N GLU A 68 7.70 0.17 -17.53
CA GLU A 68 7.95 1.60 -17.63
C GLU A 68 6.72 2.37 -18.12
N SER A 69 6.03 1.86 -19.15
CA SER A 69 4.78 2.41 -19.65
C SER A 69 3.68 2.41 -18.59
N LEU A 70 3.52 1.30 -17.85
CA LEU A 70 2.55 1.18 -16.76
C LEU A 70 2.85 2.17 -15.62
N ARG A 71 4.12 2.34 -15.24
CA ARG A 71 4.56 3.35 -14.26
C ARG A 71 4.24 4.77 -14.73
N ALA A 72 4.49 5.08 -16.01
CA ALA A 72 4.15 6.37 -16.59
C ALA A 72 2.63 6.65 -16.51
N ARG A 73 1.79 5.66 -16.85
CA ARG A 73 0.32 5.75 -16.73
C ARG A 73 -0.11 6.02 -15.27
N ILE A 74 0.51 5.35 -14.30
CA ILE A 74 0.27 5.62 -12.86
C ILE A 74 0.63 7.06 -12.51
N ASN A 75 1.77 7.57 -12.96
CA ASN A 75 2.20 8.94 -12.67
C ASN A 75 1.23 9.96 -13.28
N THR A 76 0.71 9.72 -14.48
CA THR A 76 -0.35 10.53 -15.07
C THR A 76 -1.61 10.54 -14.20
N LEU A 77 -2.06 9.38 -13.71
CA LEU A 77 -3.20 9.31 -12.79
C LEU A 77 -2.95 10.05 -11.47
N LYS A 78 -1.71 10.00 -10.94
CA LYS A 78 -1.32 10.75 -9.74
C LYS A 78 -1.41 12.26 -10.00
N ALA A 79 -0.82 12.75 -11.09
CA ALA A 79 -0.83 14.16 -11.45
C ALA A 79 -2.27 14.68 -11.71
N GLN A 80 -3.10 13.91 -12.40
CA GLN A 80 -4.52 14.23 -12.59
C GLN A 80 -5.24 14.40 -11.26
N LYS A 81 -4.99 13.49 -10.31
CA LYS A 81 -5.60 13.56 -8.97
C LYS A 81 -5.12 14.78 -8.17
N GLU A 82 -3.85 15.16 -8.29
CA GLU A 82 -3.30 16.35 -7.62
C GLU A 82 -3.88 17.65 -8.19
N ASN A 83 -4.15 17.68 -9.49
CA ASN A 83 -4.78 18.81 -10.18
C ASN A 83 -6.29 18.88 -9.99
N MET A 84 -6.94 17.83 -9.48
CA MET A 84 -8.36 17.88 -9.16
C MET A 84 -8.59 18.79 -7.94
N PRO A 85 -9.60 19.69 -7.99
CA PRO A 85 -9.94 20.52 -6.85
C PRO A 85 -10.26 19.63 -5.65
N LYS A 86 -9.74 20.01 -4.47
CA LYS A 86 -10.05 19.31 -3.22
C LYS A 86 -11.56 19.33 -3.04
N ARG A 87 -12.19 18.16 -3.09
CA ARG A 87 -13.63 18.01 -2.92
C ARG A 87 -14.06 18.56 -1.56
N ASP A 88 -14.95 19.55 -1.57
CA ASP A 88 -15.76 19.86 -0.40
C ASP A 88 -16.69 18.68 -0.13
N ARG A 89 -16.52 18.04 1.03
CA ARG A 89 -17.33 16.89 1.44
C ARG A 89 -18.78 17.27 1.77
N SER A 90 -19.05 18.56 1.96
CA SER A 90 -20.39 19.10 2.18
C SER A 90 -21.20 19.20 0.88
N GLN A 91 -20.53 19.05 -0.28
CA GLN A 91 -21.15 19.09 -1.59
C GLN A 91 -21.03 17.73 -2.29
N GLU A 92 -22.06 17.40 -3.07
CA GLU A 92 -21.99 16.26 -3.97
C GLU A 92 -20.92 16.51 -5.04
N PRO A 93 -20.17 15.46 -5.49
CA PRO A 93 -19.25 15.65 -6.59
C PRO A 93 -20.04 15.97 -7.85
N THR A 94 -19.53 16.93 -8.62
CA THR A 94 -20.07 17.26 -9.95
C THR A 94 -20.01 16.02 -10.86
N GLU A 95 -20.83 15.98 -11.90
CA GLU A 95 -20.79 14.87 -12.86
C GLU A 95 -19.41 14.68 -13.48
N GLU A 96 -18.73 15.78 -13.79
CA GLU A 96 -17.36 15.78 -14.33
C GLU A 96 -16.37 15.13 -13.36
N GLN A 97 -16.46 15.47 -12.06
CA GLN A 97 -15.65 14.84 -11.03
C GLN A 97 -15.95 13.33 -10.93
N ARG A 98 -17.22 12.93 -10.94
CA ARG A 98 -17.61 11.51 -10.90
C ARG A 98 -17.02 10.75 -12.10
N LYS A 99 -17.18 11.28 -13.31
CA LYS A 99 -16.62 10.71 -14.54
C LYS A 99 -15.10 10.60 -14.47
N ALA A 100 -14.41 11.61 -13.97
CA ALA A 100 -12.96 11.59 -13.82
C ALA A 100 -12.49 10.53 -12.80
N PHE A 101 -13.20 10.37 -11.67
CA PHE A 101 -12.91 9.31 -10.70
C PHE A 101 -13.16 7.91 -11.28
N GLU A 102 -14.25 7.72 -12.04
CA GLU A 102 -14.55 6.43 -12.68
C GLU A 102 -13.52 6.07 -13.75
N ALA A 103 -13.12 7.04 -14.57
CA ALA A 103 -12.07 6.87 -15.57
C ALA A 103 -10.74 6.49 -14.91
N ALA A 104 -10.32 7.21 -13.87
CA ALA A 104 -9.09 6.90 -13.14
C ALA A 104 -9.13 5.51 -12.48
N LYS A 105 -10.29 5.10 -11.96
CA LYS A 105 -10.47 3.76 -11.38
C LYS A 105 -10.41 2.66 -12.44
N LYS A 106 -11.03 2.89 -13.60
CA LYS A 106 -10.98 1.96 -14.74
C LYS A 106 -9.55 1.81 -15.24
N GLU A 107 -8.84 2.92 -15.40
CA GLU A 107 -7.45 2.93 -15.86
C GLU A 107 -6.53 2.21 -14.87
N MET A 108 -6.65 2.48 -13.58
CA MET A 108 -5.91 1.74 -12.56
C MET A 108 -6.20 0.24 -12.59
N ARG A 109 -7.44 -0.18 -12.88
CA ARG A 109 -7.78 -1.60 -13.04
C ARG A 109 -7.06 -2.21 -14.24
N LEU A 110 -7.02 -1.51 -15.37
CA LEU A 110 -6.31 -1.97 -16.57
C LEU A 110 -4.81 -2.12 -16.27
N ILE A 111 -4.19 -1.10 -15.66
CA ILE A 111 -2.78 -1.15 -15.25
C ILE A 111 -2.47 -2.38 -14.38
N MET A 112 -3.35 -2.69 -13.43
CA MET A 112 -3.17 -3.85 -12.55
C MET A 112 -3.35 -5.17 -13.31
N THR A 113 -4.30 -5.25 -14.24
CA THR A 113 -4.47 -6.43 -15.11
C THR A 113 -3.24 -6.65 -15.99
N ASP A 114 -2.72 -5.60 -16.61
CA ASP A 114 -1.54 -5.68 -17.48
C ASP A 114 -0.31 -6.11 -16.66
N ALA A 115 -0.12 -5.53 -15.47
CA ALA A 115 0.95 -5.95 -14.56
C ALA A 115 0.80 -7.39 -14.07
N TRP A 116 -0.43 -7.89 -13.91
CA TRP A 116 -0.69 -9.29 -13.57
C TRP A 116 -0.23 -10.25 -14.65
N ALA A 117 -0.42 -9.92 -15.93
CA ALA A 117 0.05 -10.78 -17.02
C ALA A 117 1.57 -11.02 -16.95
N ILE A 118 2.35 -10.00 -16.56
CA ILE A 118 3.80 -10.13 -16.35
C ILE A 118 4.09 -10.96 -15.09
N VAL A 119 3.33 -10.78 -14.01
CA VAL A 119 3.49 -11.59 -12.79
C VAL A 119 3.24 -13.08 -13.09
N ASP A 120 2.21 -13.40 -13.87
CA ASP A 120 1.84 -14.77 -14.22
C ASP A 120 2.97 -15.47 -15.02
N ASN A 121 3.70 -14.73 -15.85
CA ASN A 121 4.89 -15.25 -16.56
C ASN A 121 6.07 -15.57 -15.63
N HIS A 122 6.10 -14.95 -14.44
CA HIS A 122 7.21 -14.99 -13.50
C HIS A 122 6.82 -15.58 -12.14
N GLU A 123 5.71 -16.34 -12.03
CA GLU A 123 5.22 -16.89 -10.75
C GLU A 123 6.32 -17.60 -9.95
N ALA A 124 7.13 -18.43 -10.62
CA ALA A 124 8.23 -19.17 -9.99
C ALA A 124 9.30 -18.23 -9.40
N ASP A 125 9.60 -17.10 -10.07
CA ASP A 125 10.54 -16.11 -9.58
C ASP A 125 10.01 -15.37 -8.36
N PHE A 126 8.71 -15.06 -8.35
CA PHE A 126 8.05 -14.44 -7.21
C PHE A 126 7.99 -15.38 -5.99
N GLU A 127 7.73 -16.68 -6.20
CA GLU A 127 7.77 -17.67 -5.12
C GLU A 127 9.20 -17.86 -4.59
N ALA A 128 10.22 -17.88 -5.45
CA ALA A 128 11.61 -17.95 -5.01
C ALA A 128 12.04 -16.73 -4.17
N LEU A 129 11.67 -15.51 -4.60
CA LEU A 129 11.93 -14.28 -3.84
C LEU A 129 11.24 -14.29 -2.46
N LYS A 130 10.06 -14.88 -2.40
CA LYS A 130 9.25 -15.00 -1.19
C LYS A 130 9.87 -16.00 -0.22
N GLU A 131 10.26 -17.18 -0.69
CA GLU A 131 10.92 -18.20 0.12
C GLU A 131 12.25 -17.70 0.67
N GLY A 132 13.08 -17.07 -0.17
CA GLY A 132 14.37 -16.52 0.23
C GLY A 132 14.28 -15.36 1.23
N ASN A 133 13.11 -14.74 1.39
CA ASN A 133 12.91 -13.58 2.28
C ASN A 133 11.97 -13.86 3.46
N LYS A 134 11.66 -15.14 3.70
CA LYS A 134 10.70 -15.56 4.73
C LYS A 134 11.14 -15.11 6.13
N GLU A 135 12.41 -15.29 6.48
CA GLU A 135 12.94 -14.94 7.81
C GLU A 135 12.85 -13.43 8.09
N ASN A 136 13.27 -12.61 7.11
CA ASN A 136 13.12 -11.16 7.17
C ASN A 136 11.66 -10.77 7.35
N ALA A 137 10.73 -11.40 6.61
CA ALA A 137 9.31 -11.10 6.72
C ALA A 137 8.72 -11.45 8.11
N GLU A 138 9.13 -12.56 8.71
CA GLU A 138 8.73 -12.94 10.07
C GLU A 138 9.29 -11.95 11.10
N LYS A 139 10.55 -11.56 10.95
CA LYS A 139 11.18 -10.52 11.77
C LYS A 139 10.46 -9.18 11.66
N TRP A 140 10.24 -8.69 10.44
CA TRP A 140 9.53 -7.43 10.20
C TRP A 140 8.12 -7.45 10.77
N LYS A 141 7.42 -8.58 10.70
CA LYS A 141 6.11 -8.75 11.33
C LYS A 141 6.18 -8.60 12.86
N ALA A 142 7.16 -9.23 13.49
CA ALA A 142 7.36 -9.18 14.93
C ALA A 142 7.72 -7.76 15.38
N ASP A 143 8.68 -7.13 14.72
CA ASP A 143 9.16 -5.78 15.04
C ASP A 143 8.04 -4.74 14.85
N MET A 144 7.26 -4.86 13.77
CA MET A 144 6.10 -4.00 13.55
C MET A 144 4.99 -4.21 14.56
N LYS A 145 4.78 -5.45 15.01
CA LYS A 145 3.85 -5.74 16.10
C LYS A 145 4.33 -5.11 17.42
N ALA A 146 5.63 -5.14 17.70
CA ALA A 146 6.19 -4.50 18.88
C ALA A 146 6.02 -2.97 18.85
N ILE A 147 6.30 -2.33 17.70
CA ILE A 147 6.04 -0.89 17.51
C ILE A 147 4.55 -0.59 17.72
N PHE A 148 3.66 -1.42 17.19
CA PHE A 148 2.23 -1.25 17.37
C PHE A 148 1.80 -1.36 18.84
N ASP A 149 2.25 -2.40 19.53
CA ASP A 149 1.88 -2.67 20.93
C ASP A 149 2.39 -1.55 21.85
N LYS A 150 3.56 -0.96 21.56
CA LYS A 150 4.13 0.22 22.26
C LYS A 150 3.19 1.43 22.26
N TYR A 151 2.46 1.67 21.17
CA TYR A 151 1.57 2.85 21.07
C TYR A 151 0.11 2.54 21.41
N LYS A 152 -0.23 1.29 21.71
CA LYS A 152 -1.59 0.85 22.03
C LYS A 152 -2.18 1.66 23.20
N PRO A 153 -3.40 2.24 23.11
CA PRO A 153 -3.96 2.97 24.23
C PRO A 153 -4.34 1.99 25.32
N GLU A 154 -4.06 2.37 26.57
CA GLU A 154 -4.50 1.64 27.76
C GLU A 154 -6.03 1.47 27.73
N GLY A 155 -6.52 0.26 27.96
CA GLY A 155 -7.96 -0.07 27.87
C GLY A 155 -8.47 -0.53 26.50
N ALA A 156 -7.60 -0.71 25.50
CA ALA A 156 -7.98 -1.34 24.22
C ALA A 156 -8.23 -2.86 24.30
N GLU A 157 -8.01 -3.47 25.47
CA GLU A 157 -8.38 -4.85 25.75
C GLU A 157 -9.84 -4.89 26.21
N GLY A 158 -10.78 -5.08 25.28
CA GLY A 158 -12.15 -5.41 25.67
C GLY A 158 -13.30 -4.92 24.79
N LYS A 159 -13.10 -4.24 23.66
CA LYS A 159 -14.22 -3.87 22.76
C LYS A 159 -13.95 -4.21 21.29
N ARG A 160 -13.84 -5.51 20.99
CA ARG A 160 -14.21 -6.06 19.67
C ARG A 160 -15.72 -6.34 19.55
N GLY A 161 -16.55 -5.60 20.29
CA GLY A 161 -18.00 -5.72 20.33
C GLY A 161 -18.69 -4.50 19.71
N GLY A 162 -18.41 -4.18 18.46
CA GLY A 162 -19.16 -3.19 17.69
C GLY A 162 -19.86 -3.87 16.53
N LYS A 163 -21.15 -4.20 16.70
CA LYS A 163 -22.02 -4.58 15.57
C LYS A 163 -22.04 -3.42 14.58
N GLY A 164 -21.49 -3.62 13.39
CA GLY A 164 -21.71 -2.76 12.22
C GLY A 164 -20.43 -2.24 11.57
N GLY A 165 -20.10 -2.79 10.39
CA GLY A 165 -19.21 -2.12 9.44
C GLY A 165 -18.23 -3.05 8.73
N ARG A 166 -18.70 -3.71 7.66
CA ARG A 166 -17.99 -4.28 6.47
C ARG A 166 -16.45 -4.14 6.36
N HIS A 167 -15.64 -4.57 7.33
CA HIS A 167 -14.17 -4.54 7.21
C HIS A 167 -13.53 -5.84 6.68
N GLY A 168 -14.31 -6.87 6.36
CA GLY A 168 -13.77 -8.16 5.90
C GLY A 168 -13.32 -8.23 4.43
N LYS A 169 -13.85 -7.39 3.54
CA LYS A 169 -13.57 -7.52 2.08
C LYS A 169 -12.39 -6.68 1.57
N MET A 170 -12.02 -5.61 2.26
CA MET A 170 -10.96 -4.70 1.77
C MET A 170 -9.55 -5.21 2.06
N GLY A 171 -9.39 -6.07 3.08
CA GLY A 171 -8.13 -6.76 3.36
C GLY A 171 -7.77 -7.83 2.34
N MET A 172 -8.77 -8.52 1.76
CA MET A 172 -8.54 -9.54 0.73
C MET A 172 -8.22 -8.95 -0.65
N MET A 173 -8.84 -7.83 -1.05
CA MET A 173 -8.51 -7.19 -2.35
C MET A 173 -7.10 -6.60 -2.40
N MET A 174 -6.55 -6.20 -1.25
CA MET A 174 -5.16 -5.72 -1.17
C MET A 174 -4.15 -6.87 -1.19
N ASP A 175 -4.58 -8.12 -1.01
CA ASP A 175 -3.70 -9.28 -1.05
C ASP A 175 -3.39 -9.72 -2.48
N GLN A 176 -4.41 -9.68 -3.35
CA GLN A 176 -4.27 -10.03 -4.76
C GLN A 176 -3.31 -9.06 -5.46
N ASN A 177 -3.44 -7.74 -5.27
CA ASN A 177 -2.62 -6.79 -6.04
C ASN A 177 -1.18 -6.60 -5.52
N LYS A 178 -0.67 -7.46 -4.64
CA LYS A 178 0.68 -7.31 -4.04
C LYS A 178 1.81 -7.51 -5.04
N ALA A 179 1.77 -8.60 -5.78
CA ALA A 179 2.81 -8.91 -6.78
C ALA A 179 2.84 -7.86 -7.91
N PRO A 180 1.70 -7.45 -8.50
CA PRO A 180 1.67 -6.34 -9.46
C PRO A 180 2.20 -5.03 -8.89
N MET A 181 1.84 -4.69 -7.65
CA MET A 181 2.33 -3.46 -7.00
C MET A 181 3.84 -3.50 -6.75
N PHE A 182 4.39 -4.67 -6.38
CA PHE A 182 5.83 -4.87 -6.26
C PHE A 182 6.53 -4.74 -7.63
N LEU A 183 5.98 -5.37 -8.67
CA LEU A 183 6.51 -5.27 -10.03
C LEU A 183 6.61 -3.82 -10.50
N LEU A 184 5.56 -3.03 -10.22
CA LEU A 184 5.46 -1.62 -10.58
C LEU A 184 6.29 -0.69 -9.68
N MET A 185 6.88 -1.18 -8.59
CA MET A 185 7.84 -0.41 -7.79
C MET A 185 9.07 -0.10 -8.64
N ASP A 186 9.51 1.15 -8.62
CA ASP A 186 10.69 1.60 -9.37
C ASP A 186 11.98 1.37 -8.55
N PRO A 187 12.86 0.44 -8.96
CA PRO A 187 14.08 0.12 -8.23
C PRO A 187 15.22 1.12 -8.46
N THR A 188 15.03 2.10 -9.35
CA THR A 188 16.00 3.18 -9.58
C THR A 188 15.88 4.30 -8.54
N LYS A 189 14.72 4.37 -7.86
CA LYS A 189 14.49 5.32 -6.77
C LYS A 189 15.28 4.93 -5.53
N SER A 190 15.77 5.95 -4.85
CA SER A 190 16.39 5.82 -3.54
C SER A 190 15.38 5.39 -2.48
N VAL A 191 15.89 4.85 -1.38
CA VAL A 191 15.12 4.53 -0.18
C VAL A 191 14.36 5.77 0.33
N ASP A 192 14.97 6.95 0.26
CA ASP A 192 14.37 8.22 0.67
C ASP A 192 13.16 8.59 -0.20
N GLU A 193 13.30 8.49 -1.52
CA GLU A 193 12.22 8.80 -2.46
C GLU A 193 11.04 7.83 -2.31
N LEU A 194 11.31 6.54 -2.16
CA LEU A 194 10.27 5.53 -1.92
C LEU A 194 9.58 5.73 -0.57
N ALA A 195 10.33 6.11 0.47
CA ALA A 195 9.76 6.46 1.77
C ALA A 195 8.85 7.69 1.65
N ALA A 196 9.30 8.76 0.99
CA ALA A 196 8.49 9.96 0.77
C ALA A 196 7.19 9.66 0.00
N GLU A 197 7.24 8.82 -1.03
CA GLU A 197 6.03 8.38 -1.74
C GLU A 197 5.05 7.61 -0.83
N MET A 198 5.57 6.73 0.04
CA MET A 198 4.73 6.01 0.99
C MET A 198 4.08 6.97 1.99
N GLU A 199 4.82 7.95 2.50
CA GLU A 199 4.29 8.97 3.41
C GLU A 199 3.21 9.82 2.75
N GLN A 200 3.42 10.27 1.51
CA GLN A 200 2.43 11.04 0.75
C GLN A 200 1.13 10.24 0.56
N ARG A 201 1.23 8.94 0.26
CA ARG A 201 0.06 8.03 0.14
C ARG A 201 -0.68 7.88 1.47
N GLN A 202 0.03 7.82 2.59
CA GLN A 202 -0.57 7.74 3.93
C GLN A 202 -1.22 9.07 4.35
N ALA A 203 -0.59 10.21 4.04
CA ALA A 203 -1.08 11.55 4.34
C ALA A 203 -2.34 11.90 3.52
N GLY A 204 -2.37 11.53 2.24
CA GLY A 204 -3.53 11.73 1.35
C GLY A 204 -4.80 11.00 1.80
N ARG A 205 -4.68 9.98 2.69
CA ARG A 205 -5.84 9.33 3.32
C ARG A 205 -6.37 10.09 4.55
N GLN A 206 -5.60 11.01 5.13
CA GLN A 206 -5.88 11.63 6.44
C GLN A 206 -6.29 13.10 6.38
N GLY A 207 -6.03 13.82 5.27
CA GLY A 207 -6.52 15.18 5.02
C GLY A 207 -8.07 15.31 4.97
N HIS A 208 -8.79 14.30 5.44
CA HIS A 208 -10.22 14.10 5.31
C HIS A 208 -10.94 13.91 6.66
N HIS A 209 -10.24 14.06 7.81
CA HIS A 209 -10.84 13.85 9.14
C HIS A 209 -10.71 15.00 10.16
N ARG A 210 -10.25 16.19 9.76
CA ARG A 210 -10.32 17.38 10.63
C ARG A 210 -11.32 18.38 10.08
N GLY A 211 -12.37 18.68 10.85
CA GLY A 211 -13.08 19.96 10.70
C GLY A 211 -14.61 19.95 10.68
N GLY A 212 -15.30 18.97 11.26
CA GLY A 212 -16.75 19.08 11.51
C GLY A 212 -17.06 19.52 12.94
N LYS A 213 -16.57 20.69 13.39
CA LYS A 213 -17.16 21.31 14.59
C LYS A 213 -18.41 22.05 14.13
N ARG A 214 -19.58 21.42 14.36
CA ARG A 214 -20.86 22.12 14.39
C ARG A 214 -20.76 23.20 15.46
N LYS A 215 -20.90 24.47 15.06
CA LYS A 215 -21.40 25.52 15.94
C LYS A 215 -22.92 25.41 15.97
#